data_AF-A0A843F3B6-F1
#
_entry.id   AF-A0A843F3B6-F1
#
_cell.length_a   1.000
_cell.length_b   1.000
_cell.length_c   1.000
_cell.angle_alpha   90.00
_cell.angle_beta   90.00
_cell.angle_gamma   90.00
#
_symmetry.space_group_name_H-M   'P 1'
#
loop_
_entity.id
_entity.type
_entity.pdbx_description
1 polymer ?
#
loop_
_entity_poly.entity_id
_entity_poly.type
_entity_poly.pdbx_seq_one_letter_code
_entity_poly.pdbx_strand_id
1 'polypeptide(L)'
;INPALMDYYQYVGGIMGNSGNAGKCNGCGKCLRKCPQKLDIISELKKVKKEFELPGMKYMLSFVRHVGFPVYRSLVKLLNR
;
A
#
# COMPACT_ATOMS: atom_id res chain seq x y z
N ILE A 1 1.61 13.94 -9.81
CA ILE A 1 1.06 12.81 -9.01
C ILE A 1 1.47 13.05 -7.56
N ASN A 2 0.58 12.85 -6.58
CA ASN A 2 0.92 13.05 -5.16
C ASN A 2 2.03 12.04 -4.77
N PRO A 3 3.24 12.49 -4.38
CA PRO A 3 4.34 11.59 -4.07
C PRO A 3 4.02 10.66 -2.89
N ALA A 4 3.31 11.16 -1.87
CA ALA A 4 2.92 10.36 -0.72
C ALA A 4 1.98 9.21 -1.11
N LEU A 5 1.09 9.44 -2.10
CA LEU A 5 0.22 8.39 -2.61
C LEU A 5 1.03 7.28 -3.29
N MET A 6 2.00 7.65 -4.12
CA MET A 6 2.87 6.68 -4.80
C MET A 6 3.69 5.87 -3.80
N ASP A 7 4.30 6.54 -2.83
CA ASP A 7 5.07 5.90 -1.76
C ASP A 7 4.20 4.93 -0.95
N TYR A 8 2.97 5.34 -0.62
CA TYR A 8 2.02 4.48 0.08
C TYR A 8 1.79 3.18 -0.70
N TYR A 9 1.49 3.26 -1.99
CA TYR A 9 1.26 2.07 -2.82
C TYR A 9 2.52 1.22 -3.01
N GLN A 10 3.69 1.86 -3.16
CA GLN A 10 4.97 1.17 -3.31
C GLN A 10 5.35 0.37 -2.06
N TYR A 11 5.38 1.03 -0.90
CA TYR A 11 5.91 0.45 0.33
C TYR A 11 4.89 -0.37 1.11
N VAL A 12 3.67 0.14 1.33
CA VAL A 12 2.67 -0.54 2.17
C VAL A 12 1.52 -1.13 1.36
N GLY A 13 1.27 -0.63 0.15
CA GLY A 13 0.24 -1.13 -0.76
C GLY A 13 0.53 -2.52 -1.34
N GLY A 14 1.78 -2.98 -1.33
CA GLY A 14 2.15 -4.33 -1.78
C GLY A 14 2.61 -4.44 -3.24
N ILE A 15 3.03 -3.32 -3.84
CA ILE A 15 3.72 -3.31 -5.13
C ILE A 15 5.11 -3.96 -5.00
N MET A 16 5.90 -3.55 -3.99
CA MET A 16 7.26 -4.07 -3.79
C MET A 16 7.36 -5.29 -2.87
N GLY A 17 6.25 -5.79 -2.33
CA GLY A 17 6.28 -6.86 -1.34
C GLY A 17 4.91 -7.24 -0.81
N ASN A 18 4.87 -7.77 0.41
CA ASN A 18 3.61 -8.03 1.09
C ASN A 18 2.94 -6.72 1.51
N SER A 19 1.63 -6.63 1.32
CA SER A 19 0.89 -5.45 1.73
C SER A 19 0.76 -5.37 3.25
N GLY A 20 1.01 -4.18 3.79
CA GLY A 20 0.84 -3.80 5.20
C GLY A 20 0.03 -2.51 5.33
N ASN A 21 -0.82 -2.23 4.34
CA ASN A 21 -1.61 -1.02 4.22
C ASN A 21 -2.62 -0.85 5.37
N ALA A 22 -3.01 0.39 5.65
CA ALA A 22 -3.85 0.77 6.78
C ALA A 22 -5.17 0.01 6.86
N GLY A 23 -5.77 -0.34 5.71
CA GLY A 23 -6.99 -1.13 5.63
C GLY A 23 -6.90 -2.54 6.20
N LYS A 24 -5.69 -3.07 6.44
CA LYS A 24 -5.48 -4.36 7.14
C LYS A 24 -5.57 -4.27 8.65
N CYS A 25 -5.68 -3.07 9.23
CA CYS A 25 -5.88 -2.93 10.66
C CYS A 25 -7.16 -3.65 11.09
N ASN A 26 -7.03 -4.61 12.00
CA ASN A 26 -8.14 -5.38 12.57
C ASN A 26 -8.62 -4.85 13.93
N GLY A 27 -8.09 -3.71 14.38
CA GLY A 27 -8.49 -3.09 15.64
C GLY A 27 -7.98 -3.79 16.92
N CYS A 28 -6.96 -4.65 16.85
CA CYS A 28 -6.52 -5.43 18.02
C CYS A 28 -5.95 -4.63 19.21
N GLY A 29 -5.68 -3.33 19.07
CA GLY A 29 -5.23 -2.46 20.18
C GLY A 29 -3.80 -2.68 20.68
N LYS A 30 -3.04 -3.65 20.15
CA LYS A 30 -1.66 -3.94 20.59
C LYS A 30 -0.72 -2.75 20.42
N CYS A 31 -0.91 -1.95 19.37
CA CYS A 31 -0.10 -0.75 19.11
C CYS A 31 -0.34 0.35 20.15
N LEU A 32 -1.57 0.52 20.62
CA LEU A 32 -1.94 1.57 21.57
C LEU A 32 -1.18 1.43 22.89
N ARG A 33 -1.08 0.20 23.42
CA ARG A 33 -0.34 -0.08 24.67
C ARG A 33 1.16 0.18 24.58
N LYS A 34 1.72 0.16 23.37
CA LYS A 34 3.16 0.33 23.12
C LYS A 34 3.53 1.76 22.71
N CYS A 35 2.56 2.63 22.43
CA CYS A 35 2.83 3.95 21.88
C CYS A 35 3.31 4.91 22.97
N PRO A 36 4.59 5.37 22.95
CA PRO A 36 5.10 6.30 23.95
C PRO A 36 4.44 7.68 23.84
N GLN A 37 4.00 8.06 22.63
CA GLN A 37 3.35 9.33 22.34
C GLN A 37 1.83 9.33 22.63
N LYS A 38 1.28 8.19 23.08
CA LYS A 38 -0.16 8.02 23.39
C LYS A 38 -1.11 8.39 22.24
N LEU A 39 -0.70 8.11 21.00
CA LEU A 39 -1.54 8.34 19.82
C LEU A 39 -2.67 7.31 19.73
N ASP A 40 -3.84 7.74 19.26
CA ASP A 40 -4.91 6.83 18.84
C ASP A 40 -4.64 6.29 17.43
N ILE A 41 -3.69 5.36 17.35
CA ILE A 41 -3.20 4.76 16.10
C ILE A 41 -4.35 4.13 15.28
N ILE A 42 -5.36 3.55 15.94
CA ILE A 42 -6.47 2.91 15.21
C ILE A 42 -7.29 3.96 14.46
N SER A 43 -7.60 5.07 15.12
CA SER A 43 -8.34 6.18 14.50
C SER A 43 -7.52 6.84 13.40
N GLU A 44 -6.21 7.02 13.58
CA GLU A 44 -5.33 7.55 12.53
C GLU A 44 -5.26 6.61 11.31
N LEU A 45 -5.13 5.29 11.52
CA LEU A 45 -5.13 4.32 10.42
C LEU A 45 -6.46 4.31 9.64
N LYS A 46 -7.59 4.58 10.29
CA LYS A 46 -8.89 4.74 9.59
C LYS A 46 -8.88 5.97 8.67
N LYS A 47 -8.25 7.08 9.09
CA LYS A 47 -8.09 8.28 8.25
C LYS A 47 -7.20 7.98 7.06
N VAL A 48 -6.04 7.34 7.30
CA VAL A 48 -5.11 6.92 6.23
C VAL A 48 -5.81 6.01 5.23
N LYS A 49 -6.56 5.01 5.68
CA LYS A 49 -7.37 4.16 4.80
C LYS A 49 -8.31 4.99 3.93
N LYS A 50 -9.06 5.92 4.53
CA LYS A 50 -10.04 6.75 3.82
C LYS A 50 -9.38 7.65 2.76
N GLU A 51 -8.18 8.15 3.04
CA GLU A 51 -7.46 9.07 2.15
C GLU A 51 -6.69 8.35 1.03
N PHE A 52 -6.06 7.21 1.33
CA PHE A 52 -5.13 6.55 0.42
C PHE A 52 -5.69 5.32 -0.30
N GLU A 53 -6.70 4.64 0.26
CA GLU A 53 -7.20 3.37 -0.28
C GLU A 53 -8.51 3.54 -1.07
N LEU A 54 -8.38 3.60 -2.38
CA LEU A 54 -9.51 3.75 -3.29
C LEU A 54 -10.26 2.41 -3.50
N PRO A 55 -11.57 2.46 -3.80
CA PRO A 55 -12.31 1.29 -4.24
C PRO A 55 -11.61 0.60 -5.41
N GLY A 56 -11.49 -0.73 -5.34
CA GLY A 56 -10.83 -1.51 -6.39
C GLY A 56 -9.30 -1.55 -6.33
N MET A 57 -8.67 -0.90 -5.33
CA MET A 57 -7.22 -0.98 -5.08
C MET A 57 -6.68 -2.42 -5.16
N LYS A 58 -7.38 -3.39 -4.55
CA LYS A 58 -6.96 -4.81 -4.56
C LYS A 58 -6.83 -5.36 -5.99
N TYR A 59 -7.78 -5.04 -6.87
CA TYR A 59 -7.76 -5.48 -8.26
C TYR A 59 -6.66 -4.80 -9.05
N MET A 60 -6.49 -3.48 -8.86
CA MET A 60 -5.41 -2.71 -9.48
C MET A 60 -4.03 -3.29 -9.09
N LEU A 61 -3.80 -3.52 -7.80
CA LEU A 61 -2.55 -4.09 -7.31
C LEU A 61 -2.31 -5.51 -7.85
N SER A 62 -3.36 -6.33 -7.93
CA SER A 62 -3.27 -7.67 -8.51
C SER A 62 -2.87 -7.60 -9.98
N PHE A 63 -3.48 -6.70 -10.76
CA PHE A 63 -3.13 -6.46 -12.16
C PHE A 63 -1.69 -5.99 -12.31
N VAL A 64 -1.26 -4.99 -11.52
CA VAL A 64 0.12 -4.49 -11.55
C VAL A 64 1.11 -5.60 -11.25
N ARG A 65 0.85 -6.44 -10.25
CA ARG A 65 1.76 -7.52 -9.86
C ARG A 65 1.84 -8.65 -10.88
N HIS A 66 0.71 -9.10 -11.42
CA HIS A 66 0.65 -10.30 -12.25
C HIS A 66 0.71 -10.02 -13.76
N VAL A 67 0.40 -8.79 -14.19
CA VAL A 67 0.36 -8.41 -15.61
C VAL A 67 1.30 -7.23 -15.87
N GLY A 68 1.10 -6.11 -15.17
CA GLY A 68 1.85 -4.88 -15.41
C GLY A 68 3.37 -5.04 -15.30
N PHE A 69 3.85 -5.57 -14.17
CA PHE A 69 5.29 -5.78 -13.93
C PHE A 69 5.94 -6.76 -14.92
N PRO A 70 5.38 -7.97 -15.15
CA PRO A 70 5.93 -8.89 -16.14
C PRO A 70 6.00 -8.30 -17.56
N VAL A 71 4.94 -7.59 -17.98
CA VAL A 71 4.90 -6.93 -19.30
C VAL A 71 5.92 -5.80 -19.38
N TYR A 72 5.96 -4.91 -18.38
CA TYR A 72 6.93 -3.82 -18.32
C TYR A 72 8.37 -4.34 -18.36
N ARG A 73 8.69 -5.37 -17.55
CA ARG A 73 10.01 -5.99 -17.53
C ARG A 73 10.38 -6.56 -18.90
N SER A 74 9.43 -7.17 -19.61
CA SER A 74 9.63 -7.75 -20.93
C SER A 74 9.86 -6.65 -21.99
N LEU A 75 9.06 -5.59 -21.95
CA LEU A 75 9.19 -4.43 -22.84
C LEU A 75 10.50 -3.67 -22.64
N VAL A 76 10.89 -3.38 -21.40
CA VAL A 76 12.16 -2.70 -21.10
C VAL A 76 13.34 -3.57 -21.54
N LYS A 77 13.28 -4.89 -21.34
CA LYS A 77 14.31 -5.81 -21.83
C LYS A 77 14.41 -5.83 -23.37
N LEU A 78 13.30 -5.61 -24.07
CA LEU A 78 13.27 -5.49 -25.53
C LEU A 78 13.77 -4.14 -26.03
N LEU A 79 13.45 -3.04 -25.34
CA LEU A 79 13.83 -1.68 -25.71
C LEU A 79 15.28 -1.33 -25.36
N ASN A 80 15.83 -1.93 -24.31
CA ASN A 80 17.24 -1.78 -23.92
C ASN A 80 18.14 -2.87 -24.51
N ARG A 81 17.70 -3.54 -25.58
CA ARG A 81 18.47 -4.50 -26.36
C ARG A 81 18.85 -3.89 -27.69
#